data_AF-A0A7C2N896-F1
#
_entry.id   AF-A0A7C2N896-F1
#
_cell.length_a   1.000
_cell.length_b   1.000
_cell.length_c   1.000
_cell.angle_alpha   90.00
_cell.angle_beta   90.00
_cell.angle_gamma   90.00
#
_symmetry.space_group_name_H-M   'P 1'
#
loop_
_entity.id
_entity.type
_entity.pdbx_description
1 polymer ?
#
loop_
_entity_poly.entity_id
_entity_poly.type
_entity_poly.pdbx_seq_one_letter_code
_entity_poly.pdbx_strand_id
1 'polypeptide(L)'
;MRAEEVSKKINVEKIAVFSDEISAVGMDSEFAAELRELVDTLVPAEKFKGYLAINDEYVVFKRDGRKYILAVVEEERVKWCLRKFEEVLNGG
;
A
#
# COMPACT_ATOMS: atom_id res chain seq x y z
N MET A 1 -10.11 8.18 -2.80
CA MET A 1 -8.96 7.99 -3.72
C MET A 1 -9.02 6.56 -4.18
N ARG A 2 -9.13 6.29 -5.49
CA ARG A 2 -9.25 4.93 -6.01
C ARG A 2 -7.87 4.34 -6.30
N ALA A 3 -7.74 3.02 -6.14
CA ALA A 3 -6.49 2.31 -6.41
C ALA A 3 -6.01 2.50 -7.86
N GLU A 4 -6.92 2.62 -8.82
CA GLU A 4 -6.57 2.87 -10.23
C GLU A 4 -5.86 4.22 -10.45
N GLU A 5 -6.31 5.27 -9.77
CA GLU A 5 -5.68 6.60 -9.86
C GLU A 5 -4.26 6.57 -9.29
N VAL A 6 -4.09 5.90 -8.15
CA VAL A 6 -2.78 5.78 -7.48
C VAL A 6 -1.85 4.89 -8.29
N SER A 7 -2.33 3.74 -8.76
CA SER A 7 -1.60 2.79 -9.63
C SER A 7 -0.99 3.51 -10.82
N LYS A 8 -1.78 4.30 -11.55
CA LYS A 8 -1.30 5.09 -12.70
C LYS A 8 -0.31 6.18 -12.28
N LYS A 9 -0.57 6.89 -11.17
CA LYS A 9 0.29 7.98 -10.70
C LYS A 9 1.69 7.52 -10.29
N ILE A 10 1.81 6.32 -9.72
CA ILE A 10 3.09 5.81 -9.20
C ILE A 10 3.69 4.67 -10.06
N ASN A 11 2.95 4.26 -11.10
CA ASN A 11 3.29 3.18 -12.02
C ASN A 11 3.55 1.84 -11.28
N VAL A 12 2.50 1.30 -10.66
CA VAL A 12 2.52 -0.04 -10.03
C VAL A 12 1.31 -0.86 -10.48
N GLU A 13 1.53 -2.16 -10.68
CA GLU A 13 0.50 -3.06 -11.20
C GLU A 13 -0.41 -3.61 -10.09
N LYS A 14 0.17 -3.86 -8.90
CA LYS A 14 -0.53 -4.42 -7.74
C LYS A 14 -0.62 -3.38 -6.62
N ILE A 15 -1.81 -2.85 -6.36
CA ILE A 15 -2.02 -1.87 -5.27
C ILE A 15 -3.43 -1.98 -4.67
N ALA A 16 -3.54 -1.75 -3.37
CA ALA A 16 -4.81 -1.55 -2.69
C ALA A 16 -4.80 -0.26 -1.86
N VAL A 17 -5.96 0.40 -1.84
CA VAL A 17 -6.24 1.61 -1.08
C VAL A 17 -7.45 1.32 -0.18
N PHE A 18 -7.28 1.52 1.12
CA PHE A 18 -8.33 1.40 2.12
C PHE A 18 -8.66 2.79 2.62
N SER A 19 -9.94 3.15 2.51
CA SER A 19 -10.49 4.37 3.08
C SER A 19 -11.85 4.03 3.71
N ASP A 20 -12.95 4.51 3.13
CA ASP A 20 -14.29 4.09 3.52
C ASP A 20 -14.65 2.73 2.88
N GLU A 21 -14.10 2.48 1.69
CA GLU A 21 -14.20 1.21 0.96
C GLU A 21 -12.80 0.71 0.58
N ILE A 22 -12.69 -0.59 0.28
CA ILE A 22 -11.49 -1.20 -0.27
C ILE A 22 -11.51 -1.03 -1.79
N SER A 23 -10.43 -0.49 -2.34
CA SER A 23 -10.20 -0.42 -3.78
C SER A 23 -8.88 -1.12 -4.09
N ALA A 24 -8.87 -2.03 -5.07
CA ALA A 24 -7.68 -2.80 -5.44
C ALA A 24 -7.49 -2.85 -6.97
N VAL A 25 -6.24 -2.93 -7.42
CA VAL A 25 -5.82 -3.14 -8.80
C VAL A 25 -4.72 -4.20 -8.82
N GLY A 26 -4.81 -5.16 -9.73
CA GLY A 26 -3.82 -6.23 -9.90
C GLY A 26 -3.70 -7.21 -8.72
N MET A 27 -4.56 -7.08 -7.71
CA MET A 27 -4.65 -7.99 -6.57
C MET A 27 -6.11 -8.18 -6.17
N ASP A 28 -6.40 -9.33 -5.57
CA ASP A 28 -7.72 -9.64 -5.02
C ASP A 28 -8.00 -8.84 -3.74
N SER A 29 -9.27 -8.52 -3.48
CA SER A 29 -9.67 -7.73 -2.32
C SER A 29 -9.56 -8.49 -1.00
N GLU A 30 -9.79 -9.81 -1.00
CA GLU A 30 -9.58 -10.67 0.16
C GLU A 30 -8.09 -10.73 0.50
N PHE A 31 -7.25 -10.96 -0.50
CA PHE A 31 -5.79 -10.95 -0.31
C PHE A 31 -5.28 -9.59 0.20
N ALA A 32 -5.81 -8.48 -0.33
CA ALA A 32 -5.48 -7.15 0.17
C ALA A 32 -5.89 -6.97 1.65
N ALA A 33 -7.06 -7.47 2.05
CA ALA A 33 -7.51 -7.43 3.44
C ALA A 33 -6.60 -8.26 4.35
N GLU A 34 -6.22 -9.47 3.96
CA GLU A 34 -5.28 -10.32 4.70
C GLU A 34 -3.92 -9.63 4.89
N LEU A 35 -3.36 -9.02 3.84
CA LEU A 35 -2.11 -8.26 3.93
C LEU A 35 -2.21 -7.08 4.89
N ARG A 36 -3.34 -6.36 4.87
CA ARG A 36 -3.57 -5.26 5.80
C ARG A 36 -3.62 -5.76 7.24
N GLU A 37 -4.36 -6.84 7.52
CA GLU A 37 -4.48 -7.43 8.86
C GLU A 37 -3.12 -7.90 9.38
N LEU A 38 -2.31 -8.52 8.53
CA LEU A 38 -0.94 -8.90 8.86
C LEU A 38 -0.10 -7.68 9.27
N VAL A 39 -0.13 -6.60 8.48
CA VAL A 39 0.66 -5.40 8.80
C VAL A 39 0.12 -4.70 10.06
N ASP A 40 -1.19 -4.58 10.23
CA ASP A 40 -1.80 -3.98 11.42
C ASP A 40 -1.45 -4.78 12.69
N THR A 41 -1.30 -6.11 12.58
CA THR A 41 -0.83 -6.97 13.68
C THR A 41 0.65 -6.72 14.01
N LEU A 42 1.50 -6.54 12.99
CA LEU A 42 2.94 -6.30 13.17
C LEU A 42 3.25 -4.88 13.63
N VAL A 43 2.43 -3.90 13.23
CA VAL A 43 2.64 -2.47 13.48
C VAL A 43 1.34 -1.86 14.04
N PRO A 44 1.11 -1.96 15.37
CA PRO A 44 -0.10 -1.44 16.00
C PRO A 44 -0.02 0.09 16.20
N ALA A 45 0.13 0.85 15.12
CA ALA A 45 0.21 2.31 15.13
C ALA A 45 -0.81 2.94 14.16
N GLU A 46 -1.35 4.11 14.49
CA GLU A 46 -2.29 4.81 13.60
C GLU A 46 -1.59 5.49 12.41
N LYS A 47 -0.28 5.73 12.51
CA LYS A 47 0.52 6.35 11.45
C LYS A 47 1.84 5.63 11.31
N PHE A 48 2.08 5.04 10.13
CA PHE A 48 3.33 4.36 9.83
C PHE A 48 3.56 4.27 8.32
N LYS A 49 4.79 3.95 7.93
CA LYS A 49 5.16 3.52 6.58
C LYS A 49 6.25 2.47 6.69
N GLY A 50 6.29 1.55 5.74
CA GLY A 50 7.29 0.48 5.77
C GLY A 50 7.13 -0.46 4.60
N TYR A 51 7.87 -1.56 4.66
CA TYR A 51 7.73 -2.66 3.74
C TYR A 51 7.93 -4.00 4.46
N LEU A 52 7.35 -5.06 3.90
CA LEU A 52 7.61 -6.46 4.26
C LEU A 52 8.15 -7.18 3.02
N ALA A 53 9.15 -8.03 3.20
CA ALA A 53 9.61 -8.95 2.16
C ALA A 53 8.95 -10.31 2.37
N ILE A 54 8.27 -10.83 1.34
CA ILE A 54 7.54 -12.10 1.37
C ILE A 54 7.84 -12.83 0.06
N ASN A 55 8.57 -13.95 0.11
CA ASN A 55 8.86 -14.81 -1.06
C ASN A 55 9.31 -14.02 -2.30
N ASP A 56 10.36 -13.21 -2.17
CA ASP A 56 10.93 -12.35 -3.22
C ASP A 56 10.02 -11.21 -3.74
N GLU A 57 8.80 -11.06 -3.21
CA GLU A 57 7.95 -9.88 -3.41
C GLU A 57 8.02 -8.94 -2.20
N TYR A 58 7.83 -7.64 -2.44
CA TYR A 58 7.85 -6.62 -1.41
C TYR A 58 6.51 -5.92 -1.27
N VAL A 59 5.90 -6.04 -0.10
CA VAL A 59 4.67 -5.31 0.26
C VAL A 59 5.06 -3.99 0.87
N VAL A 60 4.96 -2.89 0.12
CA VAL A 60 5.18 -1.52 0.59
C VAL A 60 3.87 -0.96 1.10
N PHE A 61 3.87 -0.26 2.24
CA PHE A 61 2.66 0.28 2.83
C PHE A 61 2.86 1.62 3.52
N LYS A 62 1.75 2.36 3.63
CA LYS A 62 1.64 3.57 4.45
C LYS A 62 0.23 3.69 5.01
N ARG A 63 0.14 3.99 6.30
CA ARG A 63 -1.09 4.30 7.02
C ARG A 63 -1.03 5.72 7.58
N ASP A 64 -2.13 6.45 7.43
CA ASP A 64 -2.38 7.73 8.09
C ASP A 64 -3.84 7.76 8.59
N GLY A 65 -4.02 7.36 9.85
CA GLY A 65 -5.33 7.19 10.47
C GLY A 65 -6.13 6.07 9.79
N ARG A 66 -7.24 6.44 9.14
CA ARG A 66 -8.12 5.53 8.40
C ARG A 66 -7.68 5.28 6.96
N LYS A 67 -6.77 6.11 6.41
CA LYS A 67 -6.27 5.94 5.05
C LYS A 67 -5.09 4.98 5.07
N TYR A 68 -5.18 3.94 4.28
CA TYR A 68 -4.12 2.94 4.14
C TYR A 68 -3.87 2.70 2.66
N ILE A 69 -2.61 2.63 2.26
CA ILE A 69 -2.21 2.17 0.93
C ILE A 69 -1.19 1.05 1.09
N LEU A 70 -1.34 -0.02 0.31
CA LEU A 70 -0.31 -1.04 0.12
C LEU A 70 -0.09 -1.33 -1.37
N ALA A 71 1.14 -1.62 -1.75
CA ALA A 71 1.50 -2.10 -3.09
C ALA A 71 2.44 -3.29 -2.98
N VAL A 72 2.31 -4.23 -3.92
CA VAL A 72 3.25 -5.34 -4.08
C VAL A 72 4.16 -5.02 -5.25
N VAL A 73 5.46 -4.99 -5.00
CA VAL A 73 6.47 -4.55 -5.97
C VAL A 73 7.76 -5.38 -5.85
N GLU A 74 8.61 -5.26 -6.87
CA GLU A 74 9.98 -5.78 -6.84
C GLU A 74 10.88 -4.92 -5.93
N GLU A 75 12.01 -5.48 -5.50
CA GLU A 75 12.92 -4.86 -4.52
C GLU A 75 13.36 -3.45 -4.92
N GLU A 76 13.74 -3.25 -6.20
CA GLU A 76 14.23 -1.96 -6.68
C GLU A 76 13.18 -0.85 -6.61
N ARG A 77 11.89 -1.21 -6.55
CA ARG A 77 10.76 -0.27 -6.51
C ARG A 77 10.41 0.14 -5.08
N VAL A 78 10.91 -0.55 -4.05
CA VAL A 78 10.52 -0.31 -2.64
C VAL A 78 10.75 1.14 -2.21
N LYS A 79 11.98 1.64 -2.39
CA LYS A 79 12.34 3.01 -2.00
C LYS A 79 11.54 4.06 -2.76
N TRP A 80 11.27 3.81 -4.05
CA TRP A 80 10.46 4.69 -4.87
C TRP A 80 9.01 4.76 -4.38
N CYS A 81 8.41 3.60 -4.11
CA CYS A 81 7.03 3.51 -3.64
C CYS A 81 6.85 4.16 -2.26
N LEU A 82 7.79 3.94 -1.33
CA LEU A 82 7.77 4.58 -0.01
C LEU A 82 7.71 6.11 -0.12
N ARG A 83 8.54 6.70 -0.99
CA ARG A 83 8.54 8.15 -1.23
C ARG A 83 7.23 8.60 -1.88
N LYS A 84 6.73 7.86 -2.88
CA LYS A 84 5.51 8.22 -3.60
C LYS A 84 4.26 8.12 -2.75
N PHE A 85 4.17 7.15 -1.85
CA PHE A 85 3.06 7.05 -0.90
C PHE A 85 2.98 8.24 0.04
N GLU A 86 4.11 8.85 0.42
CA GLU A 86 4.10 10.09 1.19
C GLU A 86 3.51 11.26 0.41
N GLU A 87 3.91 11.44 -0.84
CA GLU A 87 3.37 12.47 -1.74
C GLU A 87 1.86 12.25 -1.99
N VAL A 88 1.43 11.00 -2.13
CA VAL A 88 0.03 10.65 -2.39
C VAL A 88 -0.86 10.93 -1.18
N LEU A 89 -0.44 10.57 0.03
CA LEU A 89 -1.27 10.73 1.23
C LEU A 89 -1.21 12.13 1.86
N ASN A 90 -0.10 12.86 1.73
CA ASN A 90 0.05 14.20 2.31
C ASN A 90 -0.44 15.34 1.38
N GLY A 91 -0.84 15.02 0.15
CA GLY A 91 -1.31 15.99 -0.84
C GLY A 91 -0.17 16.49 -1.74
N GLY A 92 -0.33 16.25 -3.04
CA GLY A 92 0.25 17.08 -4.09
C GLY A 92 -0.84 17.99 -4.64
#